data_AF-A0A962QZH4-F1
#
_entry.id   AF-A0A962QZH4-F1
#
_cell.length_a   1.000
_cell.length_b   1.000
_cell.length_c   1.000
_cell.angle_alpha   90.00
_cell.angle_beta   90.00
_cell.angle_gamma   90.00
#
_symmetry.space_group_name_H-M   'P 1'
#
loop_
_entity.id
_entity.type
_entity.pdbx_description
1 polymer ?
#
loop_
_entity_poly.entity_id
_entity_poly.type
_entity_poly.pdbx_seq_one_letter_code
_entity_poly.pdbx_strand_id
1 'polypeptide(L)'
;MQQANHYLGSATRFRIFTAAKYIVYALLSLNVYLFLQEELLALTYTFADGIQPGQLIQAFSATIDTAAWVILLLMFELETSVLDDNKLRGGLKWVLHGLRGLCYLALGYAFTGYYDELVTLYQVTPLAVTDACSLVESGYSLLMDLDEYLPLDSGNCVAVGSQLYTIADFGILADGETLRAAQWLAWVDVINAADWILVVIVLEVEVRLQLRGDLSERVMDATKIIKFLLYAVLFACAIYWGFAGDFLDFWDAALWLFAFIFIELNVFEWQHATDPELAVPA
;
A
#
# COMPACT_ATOMS: atom_id res chain seq x y z
N MET A 1 -7.02 -11.49 -54.45
CA MET A 1 -5.92 -11.97 -53.60
C MET A 1 -5.21 -10.77 -52.99
N GLN A 2 -5.59 -10.36 -51.78
CA GLN A 2 -4.79 -9.59 -50.82
C GLN A 2 -5.71 -9.08 -49.69
N GLN A 3 -5.83 -9.86 -48.62
CA GLN A 3 -6.19 -9.39 -47.28
C GLN A 3 -5.89 -10.51 -46.27
N ALA A 4 -4.61 -10.87 -46.21
CA ALA A 4 -4.05 -11.73 -45.19
C ALA A 4 -2.91 -10.93 -44.55
N ASN A 5 -3.25 -10.00 -43.66
CA ASN A 5 -2.31 -9.31 -42.75
C ASN A 5 -3.08 -8.37 -41.81
N HIS A 6 -3.67 -8.91 -40.72
CA HIS A 6 -3.85 -8.15 -39.45
C HIS A 6 -4.27 -8.95 -38.20
N TYR A 7 -4.39 -10.29 -38.23
CA TYR A 7 -4.91 -11.05 -37.07
C TYR A 7 -3.84 -11.58 -36.08
N LEU A 8 -2.57 -11.69 -36.48
CA LEU A 8 -1.50 -12.24 -35.62
C LEU A 8 -0.95 -11.23 -34.57
N GLY A 9 -1.24 -9.94 -34.74
CA GLY A 9 -0.79 -8.88 -33.83
C GLY A 9 -1.68 -8.66 -32.61
N SER A 10 -2.99 -8.88 -32.71
CA SER A 10 -3.92 -8.60 -31.60
C SER A 10 -3.92 -9.72 -30.55
N ALA A 11 -3.95 -10.99 -30.98
CA ALA A 11 -4.01 -12.12 -30.04
C ALA A 11 -2.72 -12.27 -29.22
N THR A 12 -1.54 -12.04 -29.83
CA THR A 12 -0.25 -12.10 -29.14
C THR A 12 -0.11 -10.95 -28.15
N ARG A 13 -0.48 -9.72 -28.54
CA ARG A 13 -0.49 -8.56 -27.64
C ARG A 13 -1.45 -8.74 -26.48
N PHE A 14 -2.65 -9.25 -26.74
CA PHE A 14 -3.63 -9.59 -25.71
C PHE A 14 -3.10 -10.63 -24.73
N ARG A 15 -2.44 -11.70 -25.21
CA ARG A 15 -1.82 -12.70 -24.34
C ARG A 15 -0.70 -12.12 -23.48
N ILE A 16 0.16 -11.27 -24.05
CA ILE A 16 1.24 -10.61 -23.30
C ILE A 16 0.66 -9.68 -22.23
N PHE A 17 -0.34 -8.88 -22.59
CA PHE A 17 -1.05 -8.00 -21.66
C PHE A 17 -1.65 -8.79 -20.49
N THR A 18 -2.41 -9.84 -20.80
CA THR A 18 -3.03 -10.71 -19.79
C THR A 18 -1.98 -11.41 -18.91
N ALA A 19 -0.88 -11.88 -19.50
CA ALA A 19 0.21 -12.49 -18.74
C ALA A 19 0.88 -11.48 -17.80
N ALA A 20 1.19 -10.27 -18.28
CA ALA A 20 1.77 -9.21 -17.47
C ALA A 20 0.85 -8.85 -16.29
N LYS A 21 -0.45 -8.69 -16.54
CA LYS A 21 -1.45 -8.41 -15.50
C LYS A 21 -1.47 -9.48 -14.41
N TYR A 22 -1.57 -10.76 -14.78
CA TYR A 22 -1.61 -11.85 -13.78
C TYR A 22 -0.27 -12.07 -13.08
N ILE A 23 0.86 -11.76 -13.73
CA ILE A 23 2.17 -11.73 -13.07
C ILE A 23 2.18 -10.66 -11.98
N VAL A 24 1.71 -9.45 -12.27
CA VAL A 24 1.62 -8.37 -11.27
C VAL A 24 0.72 -8.78 -10.11
N TYR A 25 -0.45 -9.39 -10.39
CA TYR A 25 -1.36 -9.84 -9.32
C TYR A 25 -0.71 -10.92 -8.45
N ALA A 26 0.05 -11.84 -9.05
CA ALA A 26 0.78 -12.86 -8.32
C ALA A 26 1.93 -12.28 -7.47
N LEU A 27 2.63 -11.27 -7.98
CA LEU A 27 3.69 -10.57 -7.26
C LEU A 27 3.11 -9.76 -6.09
N LEU A 28 2.01 -9.03 -6.28
CA LEU A 28 1.29 -8.34 -5.20
C LEU A 28 0.79 -9.33 -4.14
N SER A 29 0.30 -10.51 -4.56
CA SER A 29 -0.08 -11.58 -3.62
C SER A 29 1.12 -12.14 -2.84
N LEU A 30 2.30 -12.16 -3.45
CA LEU A 30 3.54 -12.54 -2.78
C LEU A 30 3.97 -11.47 -1.78
N ASN A 31 3.83 -10.18 -2.11
CA ASN A 31 4.16 -9.08 -1.20
C ASN A 31 3.40 -9.16 0.13
N VAL A 32 2.12 -9.59 0.11
CA VAL A 32 1.35 -9.87 1.35
C VAL A 32 2.10 -10.84 2.28
N TYR A 33 2.73 -11.88 1.73
CA TYR A 33 3.51 -12.82 2.53
C TYR A 33 4.84 -12.23 3.01
N LEU A 34 5.48 -11.40 2.18
CA LEU A 34 6.75 -10.77 2.53
C LEU A 34 6.58 -9.76 3.67
N PHE A 35 5.58 -8.87 3.57
CA PHE A 35 5.23 -7.95 4.66
C PHE A 35 4.87 -8.68 5.95
N LEU A 36 4.09 -9.76 5.84
CA LEU A 36 3.76 -10.58 7.02
C LEU A 36 5.03 -11.14 7.67
N GLN A 37 6.05 -11.47 6.87
CA GLN A 37 7.28 -12.00 7.40
C GLN A 37 8.09 -10.94 8.14
N GLU A 38 8.20 -9.72 7.60
CA GLU A 38 8.87 -8.58 8.22
C GLU A 38 8.18 -8.18 9.53
N GLU A 39 6.85 -8.02 9.49
CA GLU A 39 6.06 -7.65 10.67
C GLU A 39 6.14 -8.72 11.78
N LEU A 40 6.16 -10.01 11.43
CA LEU A 40 6.37 -11.10 12.41
C LEU A 40 7.76 -11.06 13.06
N LEU A 41 8.79 -10.58 12.35
CA LEU A 41 10.14 -10.41 12.91
C LEU A 41 10.18 -9.19 13.83
N ALA A 42 9.64 -8.06 13.39
CA ALA A 42 9.50 -6.83 14.16
C ALA A 42 8.77 -7.06 15.50
N LEU A 43 7.73 -7.89 15.47
CA LEU A 43 6.89 -8.21 16.63
C LEU A 43 7.66 -8.81 17.81
N THR A 44 8.78 -9.49 17.53
CA THR A 44 9.64 -10.08 18.57
C THR A 44 10.32 -9.03 19.45
N TYR A 45 10.36 -7.77 18.99
CA TYR A 45 11.02 -6.65 19.68
C TYR A 45 10.03 -5.60 20.21
N THR A 46 8.92 -5.35 19.51
CA THR A 46 7.93 -4.33 19.89
C THR A 46 6.83 -4.86 20.80
N PHE A 47 6.32 -6.07 20.57
CA PHE A 47 5.21 -6.65 21.36
C PHE A 47 5.59 -7.99 22.01
N ALA A 48 6.80 -8.06 22.57
CA ALA A 48 7.35 -9.29 23.17
C ALA A 48 6.49 -9.89 24.30
N ASP A 49 5.75 -9.05 25.05
CA ASP A 49 4.84 -9.48 26.13
C ASP A 49 3.42 -9.85 25.65
N GLY A 50 3.20 -9.85 24.33
CA GLY A 50 1.93 -10.18 23.68
C GLY A 50 1.17 -8.97 23.15
N ILE A 51 0.30 -9.22 22.17
CA ILE A 51 -0.45 -8.19 21.43
C ILE A 51 -1.85 -8.06 22.03
N GLN A 52 -2.24 -6.84 22.44
CA GLN A 52 -3.65 -6.57 22.74
C GLN A 52 -4.45 -6.44 21.44
N PRO A 53 -5.77 -6.74 21.42
CA PRO A 53 -6.58 -6.65 20.20
C PRO A 53 -6.54 -5.28 19.50
N GLY A 54 -6.33 -4.18 20.25
CA GLY A 54 -6.18 -2.84 19.69
C GLY A 54 -4.80 -2.54 19.09
N GLN A 55 -3.77 -3.34 19.41
CA GLN A 55 -2.40 -3.20 18.91
C GLN A 55 -2.10 -4.10 17.71
N LEU A 56 -2.99 -5.06 17.42
CA LEU A 56 -2.88 -5.93 16.26
C LEU A 56 -2.89 -5.16 14.93
N ILE A 57 -3.46 -3.95 14.95
CA ILE A 57 -3.50 -3.00 13.83
C ILE A 57 -2.11 -2.48 13.51
N GLN A 58 -1.48 -1.95 14.55
CA GLN A 58 -0.18 -1.32 14.46
C GLN A 58 0.88 -2.36 14.09
N ALA A 59 0.72 -3.59 14.58
CA ALA A 59 1.66 -4.67 14.34
C ALA A 59 1.55 -5.33 12.95
N PHE A 60 0.44 -5.14 12.22
CA PHE A 60 0.20 -5.79 10.93
C PHE A 60 -0.39 -4.85 9.87
N SER A 61 -0.07 -3.55 9.95
CA SER A 61 -0.64 -2.50 9.10
C SER A 61 -0.38 -2.78 7.62
N ALA A 62 0.87 -3.08 7.23
CA ALA A 62 1.27 -3.29 5.85
C ALA A 62 0.72 -4.60 5.28
N THR A 63 0.68 -5.67 6.07
CA THR A 63 0.03 -6.92 5.63
C THR A 63 -1.46 -6.74 5.42
N ILE A 64 -2.15 -6.07 6.36
CA ILE A 64 -3.60 -5.84 6.27
C ILE A 64 -3.91 -4.96 5.06
N ASP A 65 -3.16 -3.88 4.84
CA ASP A 65 -3.35 -2.97 3.71
C ASP A 65 -3.18 -3.69 2.37
N THR A 66 -2.02 -4.31 2.16
CA THR A 66 -1.69 -5.00 0.91
C THR A 66 -2.67 -6.14 0.64
N ALA A 67 -3.05 -6.91 1.66
CA ALA A 67 -4.02 -8.00 1.51
C ALA A 67 -5.41 -7.47 1.12
N ALA A 68 -5.88 -6.40 1.78
CA ALA A 68 -7.16 -5.80 1.47
C ALA A 68 -7.20 -5.28 0.02
N TRP A 69 -6.14 -4.62 -0.42
CA TRP A 69 -5.98 -4.17 -1.79
C TRP A 69 -5.95 -5.31 -2.81
N VAL A 70 -5.20 -6.38 -2.57
CA VAL A 70 -5.17 -7.56 -3.45
C VAL A 70 -6.56 -8.20 -3.55
N ILE A 71 -7.29 -8.33 -2.43
CA ILE A 71 -8.66 -8.86 -2.47
C ILE A 71 -9.56 -7.95 -3.32
N LEU A 72 -9.49 -6.63 -3.14
CA LEU A 72 -10.27 -5.68 -3.95
C LEU A 72 -9.94 -5.77 -5.44
N LEU A 73 -8.66 -5.89 -5.78
CA LEU A 73 -8.16 -6.06 -7.15
C LEU A 73 -8.72 -7.34 -7.78
N LEU A 74 -8.63 -8.47 -7.07
CA LEU A 74 -9.14 -9.76 -7.55
C LEU A 74 -10.66 -9.76 -7.70
N MET A 75 -11.37 -9.09 -6.79
CA MET A 75 -12.82 -8.92 -6.90
C MET A 75 -13.22 -8.05 -8.08
N PHE A 76 -12.50 -6.95 -8.31
CA PHE A 76 -12.74 -6.08 -9.47
C PHE A 76 -12.51 -6.84 -10.78
N GLU A 77 -11.43 -7.61 -10.87
CA GLU A 77 -11.17 -8.47 -12.03
C GLU A 77 -12.28 -9.52 -12.21
N LEU A 78 -12.70 -10.17 -11.13
CA LEU A 78 -13.78 -11.17 -11.17
C LEU A 78 -15.09 -10.57 -11.70
N GLU A 79 -15.44 -9.35 -11.27
CA GLU A 79 -16.66 -8.64 -11.69
C GLU A 79 -16.58 -8.14 -13.14
N THR A 80 -15.40 -7.78 -13.63
CA THR A 80 -15.24 -7.16 -14.96
C THR A 80 -14.92 -8.16 -16.07
N SER A 81 -14.20 -9.26 -15.78
CA SER A 81 -13.70 -10.17 -16.82
C SER A 81 -14.23 -11.61 -16.74
N VAL A 82 -14.72 -12.05 -15.58
CA VAL A 82 -15.10 -13.46 -15.36
C VAL A 82 -16.60 -13.65 -15.20
N LEU A 83 -17.27 -12.76 -14.45
CA LEU A 83 -18.70 -12.87 -14.17
C LEU A 83 -19.55 -12.11 -15.19
N ASP A 84 -20.34 -12.83 -15.99
CA ASP A 84 -21.43 -12.21 -16.76
C ASP A 84 -22.45 -11.56 -15.81
N ASP A 85 -22.92 -10.34 -16.13
CA ASP A 85 -23.96 -9.60 -15.40
C ASP A 85 -25.20 -10.44 -15.05
N ASN A 86 -25.50 -11.43 -15.90
CA ASN A 86 -26.63 -12.34 -15.74
C ASN A 86 -26.50 -13.29 -14.53
N LYS A 87 -25.28 -13.54 -14.04
CA LYS A 87 -24.98 -14.42 -12.89
C LYS A 87 -24.85 -13.67 -11.57
N LEU A 88 -24.69 -12.35 -11.59
CA LEU A 88 -24.62 -11.47 -10.41
C LEU A 88 -26.00 -11.21 -9.78
N ARG A 89 -26.70 -12.27 -9.35
CA ARG A 89 -28.05 -12.17 -8.75
C ARG A 89 -28.08 -12.70 -7.31
N GLY A 90 -28.83 -12.00 -6.45
CA GLY A 90 -29.17 -12.48 -5.10
C GLY A 90 -28.01 -12.50 -4.11
N GLY A 91 -27.78 -13.64 -3.45
CA GLY A 91 -26.81 -13.79 -2.35
C GLY A 91 -25.36 -13.55 -2.74
N LEU A 92 -24.96 -13.91 -3.97
CA LEU A 92 -23.59 -13.67 -4.47
C LEU A 92 -23.25 -12.18 -4.48
N LYS A 93 -24.20 -11.33 -4.89
CA LYS A 93 -24.04 -9.87 -4.88
C LYS A 93 -23.85 -9.33 -3.46
N TRP A 94 -24.58 -9.85 -2.47
CA TRP A 94 -24.42 -9.47 -1.08
C TRP A 94 -23.06 -9.88 -0.50
N VAL A 95 -22.58 -11.08 -0.85
CA VAL A 95 -21.25 -11.55 -0.45
C VAL A 95 -20.16 -10.66 -1.04
N LEU A 96 -20.22 -10.35 -2.33
CA LEU A 96 -19.24 -9.46 -2.98
C LEU A 96 -19.27 -8.05 -2.37
N HIS A 97 -20.45 -7.45 -2.17
CA HIS A 97 -20.51 -6.14 -1.50
C HIS A 97 -20.03 -6.18 -0.05
N GLY A 98 -20.34 -7.26 0.68
CA GLY A 98 -19.88 -7.45 2.05
C GLY A 98 -18.35 -7.57 2.15
N LEU A 99 -17.75 -8.37 1.26
CA LEU A 99 -16.29 -8.53 1.19
C LEU A 99 -15.60 -7.21 0.83
N ARG A 100 -16.14 -6.46 -0.13
CA ARG A 100 -15.64 -5.12 -0.49
C ARG A 100 -15.70 -4.16 0.70
N GLY A 101 -16.84 -4.14 1.41
CA GLY A 101 -17.02 -3.33 2.61
C GLY A 101 -16.01 -3.70 3.70
N LEU A 102 -15.74 -5.00 3.89
CA LEU A 102 -14.71 -5.48 4.83
C LEU A 102 -13.32 -5.00 4.43
N CYS A 103 -12.96 -5.07 3.14
CA CYS A 103 -11.67 -4.56 2.65
C CYS A 103 -11.54 -3.05 2.88
N TYR A 104 -12.56 -2.25 2.58
CA TYR A 104 -12.50 -0.79 2.85
C TYR A 104 -12.37 -0.47 4.33
N LEU A 105 -13.01 -1.25 5.22
CA LEU A 105 -12.79 -1.13 6.65
C LEU A 105 -11.34 -1.49 7.01
N ALA A 106 -10.78 -2.55 6.42
CA ALA A 106 -9.40 -2.96 6.62
C ALA A 106 -8.39 -1.90 6.14
N LEU A 107 -8.64 -1.20 5.02
CA LEU A 107 -7.81 -0.08 4.57
C LEU A 107 -7.82 1.08 5.58
N GLY A 108 -9.01 1.49 6.04
CA GLY A 108 -9.12 2.51 7.08
C GLY A 108 -8.47 2.10 8.40
N TYR A 109 -8.49 0.80 8.70
CA TYR A 109 -7.84 0.21 9.87
C TYR A 109 -6.31 0.22 9.72
N ALA A 110 -5.76 -0.22 8.60
CA ALA A 110 -4.33 -0.17 8.32
C ALA A 110 -3.78 1.26 8.36
N PHE A 111 -4.54 2.23 7.82
CA PHE A 111 -4.20 3.65 7.93
C PHE A 111 -4.03 4.12 9.38
N THR A 112 -4.90 3.67 10.30
CA THR A 112 -4.73 3.98 11.72
C THR A 112 -3.50 3.29 12.32
N GLY A 113 -3.12 2.10 11.84
CA GLY A 113 -1.88 1.42 12.23
C GLY A 113 -0.63 2.23 11.88
N TYR A 114 -0.50 2.69 10.63
CA TYR A 114 0.61 3.56 10.20
C TYR A 114 0.67 4.86 11.02
N TYR A 115 -0.49 5.45 11.33
CA TYR A 115 -0.54 6.65 12.17
C TYR A 115 -0.09 6.37 13.61
N ASP A 116 -0.53 5.27 14.21
CA ASP A 116 -0.15 4.89 15.56
C ASP A 116 1.35 4.58 15.66
N GLU A 117 1.91 3.91 14.65
CA GLU A 117 3.36 3.68 14.52
C GLU A 117 4.15 4.99 14.44
N LEU A 118 3.71 5.92 13.59
CA LEU A 118 4.27 7.25 13.53
C LEU A 118 4.26 7.93 14.90
N VAL A 119 3.11 7.89 15.61
CA VAL A 119 3.00 8.48 16.95
C VAL A 119 3.97 7.82 17.94
N THR A 120 4.10 6.49 17.91
CA THR A 120 5.05 5.73 18.73
C THR A 120 6.49 6.22 18.54
N LEU A 121 6.93 6.48 17.29
CA LEU A 121 8.29 6.97 17.01
C LEU A 121 8.56 8.39 17.53
N TYR A 122 7.53 9.14 17.91
CA TYR A 122 7.68 10.44 18.59
C TYR A 122 7.56 10.35 20.12
N GLN A 123 7.13 9.21 20.67
CA GLN A 123 7.08 8.96 22.11
C GLN A 123 8.46 8.57 22.64
N VAL A 124 9.44 9.45 22.48
CA VAL A 124 10.84 9.15 22.84
C VAL A 124 11.25 9.75 24.17
N THR A 125 12.03 9.01 24.95
CA THR A 125 12.69 9.56 26.15
C THR A 125 14.21 9.52 25.98
N PRO A 126 14.92 10.65 26.18
CA PRO A 126 16.36 10.69 26.04
C PRO A 126 17.03 9.99 27.23
N LEU A 127 18.04 9.17 26.95
CA LEU A 127 18.83 8.50 27.97
C LEU A 127 20.02 9.39 28.36
N ALA A 128 20.30 9.45 29.65
CA ALA A 128 21.49 10.13 30.17
C ALA A 128 22.79 9.34 29.89
N VAL A 129 22.66 8.08 29.49
CA VAL A 129 23.78 7.21 29.11
C VAL A 129 24.21 7.54 27.69
N THR A 130 25.49 7.85 27.52
CA THR A 130 26.09 8.14 26.21
C THR A 130 26.83 6.94 25.60
N ASP A 131 26.99 5.85 26.37
CA ASP A 131 27.67 4.64 25.94
C ASP A 131 26.67 3.48 25.87
N ALA A 132 26.22 3.17 24.65
CA ALA A 132 25.29 2.06 24.39
C ALA A 132 25.89 0.71 24.82
N CYS A 133 27.22 0.55 24.84
CA CYS A 133 27.85 -0.71 25.24
C CYS A 133 27.64 -1.04 26.72
N SER A 134 27.34 -0.05 27.56
CA SER A 134 26.97 -0.27 28.96
C SER A 134 25.59 -0.92 29.13
N LEU A 135 24.77 -0.95 28.07
CA LEU A 135 23.39 -1.44 28.09
C LEU A 135 23.23 -2.84 27.48
N VAL A 136 24.31 -3.46 26.97
CA VAL A 136 24.28 -4.78 26.30
C VAL A 136 23.62 -5.87 27.15
N GLU A 137 23.89 -5.90 28.45
CA GLU A 137 23.31 -6.90 29.36
C GLU A 137 21.89 -6.56 29.83
N SER A 138 21.35 -5.41 29.43
CA SER A 138 20.03 -4.93 29.87
C SER A 138 18.88 -5.42 28.98
N GLY A 139 19.18 -6.17 27.92
CA GLY A 139 18.16 -6.77 27.03
C GLY A 139 17.54 -5.78 26.04
N TYR A 140 18.18 -4.64 25.79
CA TYR A 140 17.72 -3.69 24.78
C TYR A 140 17.96 -4.23 23.36
N SER A 141 17.16 -3.73 22.43
CA SER A 141 17.37 -3.88 20.99
C SER A 141 17.70 -2.52 20.38
N LEU A 142 18.31 -2.51 19.21
CA LEU A 142 18.62 -1.32 18.42
C LEU A 142 17.65 -1.21 17.26
N LEU A 143 17.11 -0.02 17.05
CA LEU A 143 16.46 0.38 15.80
C LEU A 143 17.55 0.54 14.75
N MET A 144 17.42 -0.18 13.64
CA MET A 144 18.33 -0.10 12.49
C MET A 144 17.70 0.72 11.37
N ASP A 145 16.44 0.45 11.08
CA ASP A 145 15.57 1.18 10.16
C ASP A 145 14.12 1.08 10.66
N LEU A 146 13.16 1.68 9.95
CA LEU A 146 11.75 1.46 10.23
C LEU A 146 11.42 -0.05 10.18
N ASP A 147 10.76 -0.58 11.22
CA ASP A 147 10.48 -2.01 11.44
C ASP A 147 11.67 -2.99 11.46
N GLU A 148 12.91 -2.51 11.29
CA GLU A 148 14.10 -3.34 11.37
C GLU A 148 14.82 -3.15 12.71
N TYR A 149 14.93 -4.25 13.47
CA TYR A 149 15.54 -4.26 14.78
C TYR A 149 16.59 -5.36 14.92
N LEU A 150 17.65 -5.07 15.68
CA LEU A 150 18.66 -6.04 16.06
C LEU A 150 18.87 -6.05 17.58
N PRO A 151 19.20 -7.21 18.19
CA PRO A 151 19.57 -7.22 19.59
C PRO A 151 20.84 -6.37 19.80
N LEU A 152 20.88 -5.62 20.90
CA LEU A 152 22.08 -4.88 21.27
C LEU A 152 23.17 -5.87 21.72
N ASP A 153 24.34 -5.82 21.09
CA ASP A 153 25.48 -6.67 21.40
C ASP A 153 26.80 -5.90 21.42
N SER A 154 27.88 -6.59 21.79
CA SER A 154 29.22 -5.99 21.86
C SER A 154 29.77 -5.53 20.50
N GLY A 155 29.20 -6.01 19.40
CA GLY A 155 29.61 -5.71 18.04
C GLY A 155 28.94 -4.46 17.48
N ASN A 156 27.64 -4.28 17.73
CA ASN A 156 26.87 -3.15 17.21
C ASN A 156 26.81 -1.94 18.17
N CYS A 157 27.01 -2.14 19.48
CA CYS A 157 26.91 -1.05 20.46
C CYS A 157 27.90 0.10 20.23
N VAL A 158 29.05 -0.18 19.59
CA VAL A 158 30.08 0.82 19.31
C VAL A 158 29.74 1.72 18.12
N ALA A 159 28.78 1.31 17.28
CA ALA A 159 28.36 2.06 16.09
C ALA A 159 27.24 3.06 16.39
N VAL A 160 26.71 3.06 17.61
CA VAL A 160 25.56 3.88 18.00
C VAL A 160 26.01 5.29 18.38
N GLY A 161 25.24 6.29 17.96
CA GLY A 161 25.53 7.70 18.22
C GLY A 161 25.51 8.07 19.72
N SER A 162 26.10 9.23 20.04
CA SER A 162 26.27 9.69 21.43
C SER A 162 24.98 10.04 22.17
N GLN A 163 23.87 10.25 21.45
CA GLN A 163 22.58 10.59 22.02
C GLN A 163 21.60 9.45 21.75
N LEU A 164 21.23 8.77 22.83
CA LEU A 164 20.34 7.62 22.81
C LEU A 164 18.94 8.01 23.25
N TYR A 165 17.96 7.40 22.60
CA TYR A 165 16.56 7.51 22.93
C TYR A 165 15.98 6.11 23.13
N THR A 166 15.08 5.96 24.10
CA THR A 166 14.13 4.83 24.10
C THR A 166 12.85 5.24 23.41
N ILE A 167 12.22 4.29 22.74
CA ILE A 167 10.98 4.50 21.98
C ILE A 167 9.80 3.89 22.77
N ALA A 168 8.84 4.75 23.11
CA ALA A 168 7.67 4.43 23.93
C ALA A 168 8.07 3.64 25.20
N ASP A 169 7.31 2.61 25.52
CA ASP A 169 7.61 1.65 26.59
C ASP A 169 8.37 0.42 26.06
N PHE A 170 8.87 0.47 24.82
CA PHE A 170 9.60 -0.65 24.22
C PHE A 170 11.05 -0.67 24.69
N GLY A 171 11.61 -1.89 24.78
CA GLY A 171 13.03 -2.12 25.04
C GLY A 171 13.93 -1.80 23.83
N ILE A 172 13.64 -0.72 23.09
CA ILE A 172 14.29 -0.36 21.84
C ILE A 172 15.04 0.95 22.01
N LEU A 173 16.30 0.96 21.59
CA LEU A 173 17.19 2.11 21.57
C LEU A 173 17.38 2.60 20.14
N ALA A 174 17.36 3.91 19.96
CA ALA A 174 17.69 4.56 18.70
C ALA A 174 18.63 5.74 18.96
N ASP A 175 19.61 5.94 18.08
CA ASP A 175 20.32 7.22 18.02
C ASP A 175 19.50 8.27 17.26
N GLY A 176 19.90 9.54 17.38
CA GLY A 176 19.14 10.65 16.82
C GLY A 176 19.08 10.71 15.28
N GLU A 177 20.05 10.13 14.56
CA GLU A 177 20.02 10.09 13.10
C GLU A 177 19.08 9.00 12.61
N THR A 178 19.24 7.78 13.15
CA THR A 178 18.40 6.63 12.81
C THR A 178 16.94 6.86 13.19
N LEU A 179 16.68 7.43 14.38
CA LEU A 179 15.32 7.79 14.80
C LEU A 179 14.66 8.77 13.83
N ARG A 180 15.42 9.76 13.34
CA ARG A 180 14.88 10.74 12.39
C ARG A 180 14.61 10.10 11.04
N ALA A 181 15.47 9.21 10.57
CA ALA A 181 15.25 8.49 9.31
C ALA A 181 13.96 7.65 9.37
N ALA A 182 13.79 6.85 10.45
CA ALA A 182 12.58 6.07 10.69
C ALA A 182 11.32 6.97 10.78
N GLN A 183 11.39 8.12 11.45
CA GLN A 183 10.26 9.07 11.49
C GLN A 183 9.87 9.60 10.12
N TRP A 184 10.83 9.81 9.21
CA TRP A 184 10.52 10.24 7.85
C TRP A 184 9.88 9.11 7.03
N LEU A 185 10.36 7.88 7.17
CA LEU A 185 9.74 6.71 6.53
C LEU A 185 8.30 6.50 7.01
N ALA A 186 8.06 6.55 8.32
CA ALA A 186 6.71 6.41 8.88
C ALA A 186 5.76 7.53 8.39
N TRP A 187 6.26 8.74 8.16
CA TRP A 187 5.48 9.80 7.51
C TRP A 187 5.13 9.46 6.07
N VAL A 188 6.05 8.84 5.33
CA VAL A 188 5.84 8.41 3.94
C VAL A 188 4.76 7.34 3.88
N ASP A 189 4.73 6.39 4.82
CA ASP A 189 3.69 5.36 4.89
C ASP A 189 2.31 5.97 5.13
N VAL A 190 2.19 6.87 6.11
CA VAL A 190 0.94 7.60 6.40
C VAL A 190 0.47 8.42 5.19
N ILE A 191 1.39 9.13 4.53
CA ILE A 191 1.06 9.95 3.36
C ILE A 191 0.61 9.05 2.21
N ASN A 192 1.34 7.97 1.92
CA ASN A 192 1.01 7.03 0.84
C ASN A 192 -0.37 6.38 1.06
N ALA A 193 -0.64 5.88 2.27
CA ALA A 193 -1.91 5.26 2.61
C ALA A 193 -3.08 6.26 2.50
N ALA A 194 -2.91 7.49 2.99
CA ALA A 194 -3.90 8.56 2.83
C ALA A 194 -4.17 8.89 1.36
N ASP A 195 -3.11 8.98 0.56
CA ASP A 195 -3.18 9.36 -0.85
C ASP A 195 -3.91 8.30 -1.69
N TRP A 196 -3.66 7.01 -1.45
CA TRP A 196 -4.42 5.92 -2.07
C TRP A 196 -5.91 5.96 -1.72
N ILE A 197 -6.27 6.24 -0.47
CA ILE A 197 -7.68 6.43 -0.07
C ILE A 197 -8.30 7.60 -0.85
N LEU A 198 -7.57 8.72 -1.00
CA LEU A 198 -8.03 9.86 -1.79
C LEU A 198 -8.22 9.51 -3.27
N VAL A 199 -7.31 8.73 -3.86
CA VAL A 199 -7.45 8.22 -5.24
C VAL A 199 -8.77 7.45 -5.40
N VAL A 200 -9.08 6.54 -4.49
CA VAL A 200 -10.35 5.77 -4.52
C VAL A 200 -11.56 6.69 -4.39
N ILE A 201 -11.52 7.65 -3.46
CA ILE A 201 -12.61 8.61 -3.28
C ILE A 201 -12.85 9.41 -4.56
N VAL A 202 -11.79 9.89 -5.21
CA VAL A 202 -11.88 10.65 -6.47
C VAL A 202 -12.49 9.77 -7.57
N LEU A 203 -12.03 8.52 -7.71
CA LEU A 203 -12.57 7.57 -8.69
C LEU A 203 -14.06 7.26 -8.43
N GLU A 204 -14.44 7.02 -7.17
CA GLU A 204 -15.84 6.77 -6.83
C GLU A 204 -16.75 7.97 -7.10
N VAL A 205 -16.28 9.19 -6.79
CA VAL A 205 -17.04 10.42 -7.06
C VAL A 205 -17.26 10.59 -8.56
N GLU A 206 -16.22 10.35 -9.37
CA GLU A 206 -16.30 10.44 -10.83
C GLU A 206 -17.34 9.45 -11.40
N VAL A 207 -17.25 8.17 -11.01
CA VAL A 207 -18.21 7.15 -11.46
C VAL A 207 -19.63 7.49 -11.03
N ARG A 208 -19.84 7.98 -9.80
CA ARG A 208 -21.19 8.36 -9.30
C ARG A 208 -21.77 9.57 -10.04
N LEU A 209 -20.94 10.56 -10.38
CA LEU A 209 -21.38 11.72 -11.16
C LEU A 209 -21.71 11.34 -12.61
N GLN A 210 -20.90 10.47 -13.21
CA GLN A 210 -21.15 9.95 -14.55
C GLN A 210 -22.46 9.17 -14.63
N LEU A 211 -22.74 8.28 -13.66
CA LEU A 211 -24.00 7.52 -13.60
C LEU A 211 -25.24 8.41 -13.42
N ARG A 212 -25.08 9.63 -12.90
CA ARG A 212 -26.17 10.62 -12.77
C ARG A 212 -26.35 11.49 -14.01
N GLY A 213 -25.43 11.43 -14.99
CA GLY A 213 -25.41 12.33 -16.14
C GLY A 213 -24.99 13.77 -15.81
N ASP A 214 -24.45 14.02 -14.61
CA ASP A 214 -24.10 15.35 -14.10
C ASP A 214 -22.61 15.70 -14.27
N LEU A 215 -21.87 14.90 -15.04
CA LEU A 215 -20.43 15.08 -15.22
C LEU A 215 -20.14 16.24 -16.19
N SER A 216 -19.93 17.43 -15.64
CA SER A 216 -19.53 18.61 -16.42
C SER A 216 -18.04 18.56 -16.80
N GLU A 217 -17.69 19.11 -17.98
CA GLU A 217 -16.30 19.26 -18.45
C GLU A 217 -15.37 19.89 -17.39
N ARG A 218 -15.85 20.89 -16.64
CA ARG A 218 -15.06 21.53 -15.56
C ARG A 218 -14.72 20.58 -14.42
N VAL A 219 -15.64 19.68 -14.10
CA VAL A 219 -15.44 18.67 -13.04
C VAL A 219 -14.44 17.63 -13.53
N MET A 220 -14.53 17.22 -14.80
CA MET A 220 -13.56 16.30 -15.41
C MET A 220 -12.15 16.87 -15.42
N ASP A 221 -11.99 18.16 -15.75
CA ASP A 221 -10.66 18.78 -15.75
C ASP A 221 -10.10 18.94 -14.33
N ALA A 222 -10.96 19.26 -13.36
CA ALA A 222 -10.56 19.30 -11.95
C ALA A 222 -10.13 17.92 -11.43
N THR A 223 -10.88 16.85 -11.71
CA THR A 223 -10.52 15.49 -11.26
C THR A 223 -9.24 15.00 -11.92
N LYS A 224 -8.99 15.33 -13.20
CA LYS A 224 -7.71 15.03 -13.86
C LYS A 224 -6.52 15.69 -13.16
N ILE A 225 -6.63 16.97 -12.82
CA ILE A 225 -5.56 17.70 -12.11
C ILE A 225 -5.34 17.09 -10.73
N ILE A 226 -6.42 16.80 -10.00
CA ILE A 226 -6.33 16.16 -8.68
C ILE A 226 -5.62 14.81 -8.80
N LYS A 227 -6.07 13.91 -9.69
CA LYS A 227 -5.42 12.61 -9.90
C LYS A 227 -3.94 12.75 -10.26
N PHE A 228 -3.59 13.71 -11.12
CA PHE A 228 -2.19 13.95 -11.46
C PHE A 228 -1.35 14.31 -10.23
N LEU A 229 -1.88 15.16 -9.34
CA LEU A 229 -1.19 15.52 -8.10
C LEU A 229 -1.08 14.34 -7.14
N LEU A 230 -2.14 13.55 -6.97
CA LEU A 230 -2.12 12.33 -6.12
C LEU A 230 -1.09 11.34 -6.66
N TYR A 231 -1.13 10.98 -7.95
CA TYR A 231 -0.13 10.09 -8.54
C TYR A 231 1.31 10.63 -8.47
N ALA A 232 1.50 11.94 -8.51
CA ALA A 232 2.82 12.55 -8.32
C ALA A 232 3.32 12.39 -6.87
N VAL A 233 2.43 12.45 -5.88
CA VAL A 233 2.76 12.18 -4.47
C VAL A 233 3.09 10.70 -4.28
N LEU A 234 2.26 9.77 -4.75
CA LEU A 234 2.55 8.33 -4.73
C LEU A 234 3.91 8.00 -5.37
N PHE A 235 4.21 8.61 -6.52
CA PHE A 235 5.49 8.41 -7.20
C PHE A 235 6.67 8.97 -6.39
N ALA A 236 6.48 10.09 -5.69
CA ALA A 236 7.50 10.64 -4.80
C ALA A 236 7.74 9.74 -3.58
N CYS A 237 6.68 9.15 -3.00
CA CYS A 237 6.81 8.15 -1.93
C CYS A 237 7.59 6.92 -2.41
N ALA A 238 7.25 6.37 -3.58
CA ALA A 238 7.98 5.26 -4.19
C ALA A 238 9.48 5.58 -4.35
N ILE A 239 9.81 6.75 -4.90
CA ILE A 239 11.20 7.18 -5.02
C ILE A 239 11.89 7.26 -3.66
N TYR A 240 11.21 7.80 -2.64
CA TYR A 240 11.78 7.96 -1.31
C TYR A 240 12.13 6.61 -0.67
N TRP A 241 11.21 5.64 -0.68
CA TRP A 241 11.51 4.27 -0.20
C TRP A 241 12.72 3.67 -0.94
N GLY A 242 12.79 3.84 -2.27
CA GLY A 242 13.91 3.31 -3.05
C GLY A 242 15.29 3.91 -2.71
N PHE A 243 15.33 5.06 -2.01
CA PHE A 243 16.57 5.68 -1.55
C PHE A 243 16.82 5.50 -0.04
N ALA A 244 15.78 5.45 0.77
CA ALA A 244 15.87 5.62 2.21
C ALA A 244 15.20 4.50 3.02
N GLY A 245 14.38 3.64 2.43
CA GLY A 245 13.69 2.54 3.11
C GLY A 245 14.01 1.18 2.49
N ASP A 246 13.13 0.20 2.72
CA ASP A 246 13.32 -1.15 2.18
C ASP A 246 13.01 -1.20 0.67
N PHE A 247 13.68 -2.12 -0.01
CA PHE A 247 13.37 -2.47 -1.38
C PHE A 247 11.94 -3.00 -1.54
N LEU A 248 11.40 -3.71 -0.56
CA LEU A 248 10.04 -4.26 -0.61
C LEU A 248 8.99 -3.15 -0.76
N ASP A 249 9.09 -2.06 0.01
CA ASP A 249 8.17 -0.92 -0.06
C ASP A 249 8.19 -0.25 -1.43
N PHE A 250 9.40 0.03 -1.93
CA PHE A 250 9.57 0.58 -3.28
C PHE A 250 8.97 -0.34 -4.35
N TRP A 251 9.25 -1.64 -4.24
CA TRP A 251 8.80 -2.66 -5.18
C TRP A 251 7.27 -2.78 -5.17
N ASP A 252 6.65 -2.83 -4.00
CA ASP A 252 5.21 -2.88 -3.83
C ASP A 252 4.53 -1.63 -4.42
N ALA A 253 5.03 -0.44 -4.07
CA ALA A 253 4.52 0.82 -4.60
C ALA A 253 4.61 0.89 -6.13
N ALA A 254 5.71 0.42 -6.72
CA ALA A 254 5.88 0.36 -8.17
C ALA A 254 4.87 -0.61 -8.82
N LEU A 255 4.64 -1.77 -8.21
CA LEU A 255 3.64 -2.73 -8.69
C LEU A 255 2.22 -2.18 -8.58
N TRP A 256 1.87 -1.46 -7.51
CA TRP A 256 0.56 -0.84 -7.37
C TRP A 256 0.31 0.28 -8.38
N LEU A 257 1.28 1.18 -8.58
CA LEU A 257 1.20 2.19 -9.63
C LEU A 257 0.99 1.55 -11.01
N PHE A 258 1.68 0.43 -11.28
CA PHE A 258 1.50 -0.30 -12.53
C PHE A 258 0.15 -1.05 -12.60
N ALA A 259 -0.32 -1.64 -11.49
CA ALA A 259 -1.61 -2.30 -11.41
C ALA A 259 -2.78 -1.34 -11.66
N PHE A 260 -2.70 -0.12 -11.13
CA PHE A 260 -3.72 0.92 -11.33
C PHE A 260 -3.82 1.38 -12.78
N ILE A 261 -2.73 1.35 -13.56
CA ILE A 261 -2.80 1.58 -15.01
C ILE A 261 -3.74 0.57 -15.67
N PHE A 262 -3.72 -0.70 -15.26
CA PHE A 262 -4.64 -1.70 -15.80
C PHE A 262 -6.09 -1.46 -15.40
N ILE A 263 -6.33 -1.06 -14.15
CA ILE A 263 -7.66 -0.73 -13.66
C ILE A 263 -8.22 0.45 -14.44
N GLU A 264 -7.45 1.54 -14.57
CA GLU A 264 -7.89 2.73 -15.30
C GLU A 264 -8.17 2.45 -16.77
N LEU A 265 -7.30 1.70 -17.45
CA LEU A 265 -7.53 1.31 -18.85
C LEU A 265 -8.83 0.51 -19.01
N ASN A 266 -9.08 -0.45 -18.14
CA ASN A 266 -10.33 -1.24 -18.16
C ASN A 266 -11.56 -0.37 -17.90
N VAL A 267 -11.47 0.60 -16.97
CA VAL A 267 -12.56 1.55 -16.68
C VAL A 267 -12.80 2.48 -17.87
N PHE A 268 -11.76 3.01 -18.51
CA PHE A 268 -11.88 3.87 -19.68
C PHE A 268 -12.54 3.15 -20.86
N GLU A 269 -12.20 1.88 -21.12
CA GLU A 269 -12.87 1.07 -22.15
C GLU A 269 -14.37 0.89 -21.85
N TRP A 270 -14.72 0.64 -20.59
CA TRP A 270 -16.13 0.53 -20.16
C TRP A 270 -16.91 1.85 -20.33
N GLN A 271 -16.29 2.99 -19.99
CA GLN A 271 -16.88 4.32 -20.18
C GLN A 271 -17.19 4.60 -21.66
N HIS A 272 -16.27 4.26 -22.59
CA HIS A 272 -16.51 4.42 -24.03
C HIS A 272 -17.63 3.50 -24.55
N ALA A 273 -17.75 2.29 -24.00
CA ALA A 273 -18.78 1.34 -24.41
C ALA A 273 -20.20 1.72 -23.93
N THR A 274 -20.30 2.50 -22.84
CA THR A 274 -21.59 2.89 -22.23
C THR A 274 -22.05 4.30 -22.59
N ASP A 275 -21.16 5.15 -23.13
CA ASP A 275 -21.50 6.50 -23.58
C ASP A 275 -21.89 6.52 -25.08
N PRO A 276 -23.17 6.78 -25.44
CA PRO A 276 -23.62 6.81 -26.82
C PRO A 276 -22.95 7.88 -27.69
N GLU A 277 -22.37 8.92 -27.09
CA GLU A 277 -21.75 10.04 -27.79
C GLU A 277 -20.27 9.78 -28.14
N LEU A 278 -19.63 8.82 -27.47
CA LEU A 278 -18.25 8.38 -27.69
C LEU A 278 -18.14 7.02 -28.42
N ALA A 279 -19.25 6.31 -28.58
CA ALA A 279 -19.32 5.07 -29.35
C ALA A 279 -19.11 5.37 -30.84
N VAL A 280 -17.96 4.98 -31.39
CA VAL A 280 -17.72 5.04 -32.84
C VAL A 280 -18.77 4.17 -33.54
N PRO A 281 -19.58 4.71 -34.47
CA PRO A 281 -20.52 3.90 -35.23
C PRO A 281 -19.73 2.88 -36.06
N ALA A 282 -20.13 1.61 -35.92
CA ALA A 282 -19.54 0.46 -36.61
C ALA A 282 -19.58 0.57 -38.15
#